data_AF-X1K2N6-F1
#
_entry.id   AF-X1K2N6-F1
#
_cell.length_a   1.000
_cell.length_b   1.000
_cell.length_c   1.000
_cell.angle_alpha   90.00
_cell.angle_beta   90.00
_cell.angle_gamma   90.00
#
_symmetry.space_group_name_H-M   'P 1'
#
loop_
_entity.id
_entity.type
_entity.pdbx_description
1 polymer ?
#
loop_
_entity_poly.entity_id
_entity_poly.type
_entity_poly.pdbx_seq_one_letter_code
_entity_poly.pdbx_strand_id
1 'polypeptide(L)'
;MRKFLICFLLISLLLTASFAFAQKELEIEYPDVPGSPGLTSKSTIPDYVKYIFNFAIWASGFLALGVLIYGGFQYLTSTGNIEKIRDAKERIASALLGLLILFGSYLILVSINPQLVIFHLSPIPPPISTLRPGVLVCKPPEKNEKPPPPSPPNVIGAWNLRNEALDPNTS
;
A
#
# COMPACT_ATOMS: atom_id res chain seq x y z
N MET A 1 9.60 32.02 -22.49
CA MET A 1 8.86 30.83 -22.96
C MET A 1 9.79 29.68 -23.37
N ARG A 2 10.72 29.85 -24.31
CA ARG A 2 11.60 28.76 -24.80
C ARG A 2 12.45 28.06 -23.72
N LYS A 3 12.96 28.81 -22.73
CA LYS A 3 13.74 28.28 -21.60
C LYS A 3 12.90 27.43 -20.63
N PHE A 4 11.63 27.81 -20.42
CA PHE A 4 10.69 27.08 -19.56
C PHE A 4 10.26 25.76 -20.22
N LEU A 5 10.07 25.77 -21.54
CA LEU A 5 9.72 24.60 -22.33
C LEU A 5 10.88 23.59 -22.38
N ILE A 6 12.13 24.07 -22.46
CA ILE A 6 13.33 23.22 -22.37
C ILE A 6 13.47 22.61 -20.96
N CYS A 7 13.25 23.38 -19.89
CA CYS A 7 13.29 22.83 -18.53
C CYS A 7 12.19 21.80 -18.30
N PHE A 8 10.97 22.04 -18.79
CA PHE A 8 9.85 21.09 -18.67
C PHE A 8 10.11 19.80 -19.46
N LEU A 9 10.70 19.91 -20.65
CA LEU A 9 11.08 18.75 -21.48
C LEU A 9 12.23 17.96 -20.85
N LEU A 10 13.24 18.64 -20.29
CA LEU A 10 14.34 18.00 -19.55
C LEU A 10 13.87 17.31 -18.27
N ILE A 11 12.96 17.94 -17.52
CA ILE A 11 12.35 17.35 -16.32
C ILE A 11 11.52 16.13 -16.71
N SER A 12 10.68 16.23 -17.74
CA SER A 12 9.92 15.09 -18.27
C SER A 12 10.84 13.94 -18.72
N LEU A 13 11.95 14.26 -19.40
CA LEU A 13 12.96 13.28 -19.85
C LEU A 13 13.74 12.64 -18.68
N LEU A 14 14.02 13.39 -17.61
CA LEU A 14 14.63 12.84 -16.39
C LEU A 14 13.65 11.96 -15.61
N LEU A 15 12.37 12.34 -15.58
CA LEU A 15 11.31 11.56 -14.93
C LEU A 15 11.10 10.22 -15.65
N THR A 16 11.08 10.20 -16.99
CA THR A 16 10.97 8.94 -17.76
C THR A 16 12.20 8.05 -17.63
N ALA A 17 13.40 8.63 -17.53
CA ALA A 17 14.62 7.87 -17.26
C ALA A 17 14.58 7.15 -15.90
N SER A 18 13.93 7.76 -14.90
CA SER A 18 13.73 7.13 -13.59
C SER A 18 12.74 5.96 -13.65
N PHE A 19 11.73 6.02 -14.53
CA PHE A 19 10.80 4.91 -14.78
C PHE A 19 11.48 3.72 -15.47
N ALA A 20 12.51 3.94 -16.29
CA ALA A 20 13.24 2.86 -16.98
C ALA A 20 14.03 1.95 -16.02
N PHE A 21 14.41 2.44 -14.85
CA PHE A 21 15.12 1.64 -13.82
C PHE A 21 14.18 0.86 -12.88
N ALA A 22 12.87 0.86 -13.11
CA ALA A 22 11.91 0.13 -12.28
C ALA A 22 11.71 -1.35 -12.70
N GLN A 23 12.42 -1.84 -13.73
CA GLN A 23 12.42 -3.26 -14.13
C GLN A 23 13.43 -4.06 -13.30
N LYS A 24 13.32 -4.03 -11.97
CA LYS A 24 13.99 -4.99 -11.10
C LYS A 24 13.00 -6.10 -10.76
N GLU A 25 13.50 -7.33 -10.71
CA GLU A 25 12.79 -8.56 -10.35
C GLU A 25 11.76 -8.34 -9.23
N LEU A 26 10.60 -8.99 -9.34
CA LEU A 26 9.46 -8.88 -8.43
C LEU A 26 9.86 -9.23 -6.98
N GLU A 27 10.47 -8.30 -6.26
CA GLU A 27 10.55 -8.30 -4.80
C GLU A 27 9.11 -8.12 -4.30
N ILE A 28 8.46 -9.22 -3.90
CA ILE A 28 7.04 -9.29 -3.49
C ILE A 28 6.86 -8.73 -2.08
N GLU A 29 7.59 -7.68 -1.74
CA GLU A 29 7.47 -6.98 -0.48
C GLU A 29 7.54 -5.47 -0.76
N TYR A 30 6.36 -4.88 -0.89
CA TYR A 30 6.22 -3.45 -1.08
C TYR A 30 6.40 -2.74 0.26
N PRO A 31 7.14 -1.61 0.31
CA PRO A 31 7.30 -0.85 1.54
C PRO A 31 5.93 -0.33 2.01
N ASP A 32 5.69 -0.39 3.32
CA ASP A 32 4.44 0.07 3.90
C ASP A 32 4.25 1.57 3.65
N VAL A 33 3.18 1.89 2.92
CA VAL A 33 2.73 3.28 2.74
C VAL A 33 1.65 3.59 3.78
N PRO A 34 1.70 4.77 4.43
CA PRO A 34 0.70 5.15 5.41
C PRO A 34 -0.70 5.17 4.77
N GLY A 35 -1.61 4.32 5.25
CA GLY A 35 -3.00 4.20 4.77
C GLY A 35 -3.33 2.92 4.00
N SER A 36 -2.35 2.05 3.71
CA SER A 36 -2.56 0.73 3.09
C SER A 36 -1.85 -0.38 3.88
N PRO A 37 -2.46 -1.55 4.11
CA PRO A 37 -1.70 -2.72 4.57
C PRO A 37 -0.64 -3.12 3.53
N GLY A 38 0.52 -3.57 3.98
CA GLY A 38 1.61 -4.07 3.14
C GLY A 38 1.15 -5.16 2.18
N LEU A 39 1.54 -5.04 0.92
CA LEU A 39 1.15 -5.96 -0.14
C LEU A 39 2.01 -7.23 -0.07
N THR A 40 1.36 -8.39 0.00
CA THR A 40 2.02 -9.72 0.02
C THR A 40 1.59 -10.54 -1.21
N SER A 41 2.14 -11.73 -1.42
CA SER A 41 1.81 -12.62 -2.56
C SER A 41 0.34 -13.08 -2.64
N LYS A 42 -0.51 -12.69 -1.68
CA LYS A 42 -1.97 -12.99 -1.64
C LYS A 42 -2.86 -11.75 -1.79
N SER A 43 -2.30 -10.57 -2.10
CA SER A 43 -3.09 -9.35 -2.24
C SER A 43 -3.98 -9.40 -3.49
N THR A 44 -5.22 -8.95 -3.34
CA THR A 44 -6.21 -8.92 -4.44
C THR A 44 -6.06 -7.60 -5.21
N ILE A 45 -6.57 -7.52 -6.45
CA ILE A 45 -6.56 -6.29 -7.28
C ILE A 45 -6.97 -5.02 -6.51
N PRO A 46 -8.00 -5.02 -5.65
CA PRO A 46 -8.38 -3.84 -4.86
C PRO A 46 -7.28 -3.33 -3.93
N ASP A 47 -6.47 -4.21 -3.34
CA ASP A 47 -5.39 -3.82 -2.41
C ASP A 47 -4.29 -3.07 -3.16
N TYR A 48 -3.96 -3.51 -4.38
CA TYR A 48 -3.00 -2.80 -5.25
C TYR A 48 -3.49 -1.43 -5.66
N VAL A 49 -4.77 -1.31 -6.03
CA VAL A 49 -5.37 -0.02 -6.40
C VAL A 49 -5.36 0.94 -5.21
N LYS A 50 -5.69 0.45 -4.00
CA LYS A 50 -5.62 1.22 -2.76
C LYS A 50 -4.20 1.71 -2.48
N TYR A 51 -3.21 0.84 -2.63
CA TYR A 51 -1.80 1.17 -2.42
C TYR A 51 -1.34 2.28 -3.37
N ILE A 52 -1.60 2.15 -4.67
CA ILE A 52 -1.22 3.15 -5.68
C ILE A 52 -1.94 4.48 -5.43
N PHE A 53 -3.22 4.43 -5.07
CA PHE A 53 -4.00 5.64 -4.77
C PHE A 53 -3.42 6.38 -3.56
N ASN A 54 -3.17 5.69 -2.45
CA ASN A 54 -2.59 6.30 -1.26
C ASN A 54 -1.19 6.88 -1.54
N PHE A 55 -0.37 6.16 -2.29
CA PHE A 55 0.94 6.66 -2.73
C PHE A 55 0.82 7.94 -3.56
N ALA A 56 -0.14 8.01 -4.50
CA ALA A 56 -0.39 9.18 -5.31
C ALA A 56 -0.86 10.40 -4.48
N ILE A 57 -1.66 10.19 -3.44
CA ILE A 57 -2.07 11.25 -2.51
C ILE A 57 -0.85 11.83 -1.77
N TRP A 58 0.02 10.96 -1.24
CA TRP A 58 1.26 11.42 -0.60
C TRP A 58 2.17 12.18 -1.58
N ALA A 59 2.39 11.64 -2.78
CA ALA A 59 3.24 12.26 -3.79
C ALA A 59 2.70 13.63 -4.25
N SER A 60 1.38 13.74 -4.46
CA SER A 60 0.74 15.00 -4.86
C SER A 60 0.78 16.05 -3.75
N GLY A 61 0.67 15.67 -2.48
CA GLY A 61 0.86 16.56 -1.34
C GLY A 61 2.27 17.19 -1.30
N PHE A 62 3.31 16.37 -1.48
CA PHE A 62 4.69 16.86 -1.58
C PHE A 62 4.89 17.78 -2.79
N LEU A 63 4.32 17.43 -3.94
CA LEU A 63 4.43 18.24 -5.15
C LEU A 63 3.74 19.61 -4.98
N ALA A 64 2.54 19.62 -4.41
CA ALA A 64 1.80 20.84 -4.12
C ALA A 64 2.58 21.78 -3.18
N LEU A 65 3.19 21.20 -2.13
CA LEU A 65 4.05 21.94 -1.20
C LEU A 65 5.27 22.55 -1.94
N GLY A 66 5.92 21.80 -2.83
CA GLY A 66 7.05 22.30 -3.62
C GLY A 66 6.68 23.50 -4.51
N VAL A 67 5.53 23.43 -5.19
CA VAL A 67 5.03 24.54 -6.02
C VAL A 67 4.68 25.77 -5.17
N LEU A 68 4.11 25.55 -3.99
CA LEU A 68 3.73 26.63 -3.07
C LEU A 68 4.96 27.35 -2.50
N ILE A 69 6.04 26.63 -2.15
CA ILE A 69 7.31 27.23 -1.74
C ILE A 69 7.91 28.05 -2.89
N TYR A 70 7.97 27.49 -4.10
CA TYR A 70 8.55 28.19 -5.25
C TYR A 70 7.75 29.45 -5.62
N GLY A 71 6.42 29.34 -5.67
CA GLY A 71 5.52 30.47 -5.94
C GLY A 71 5.57 31.54 -4.85
N GLY A 72 5.65 31.14 -3.58
CA GLY A 72 5.83 32.04 -2.44
C GLY A 72 7.17 32.77 -2.49
N PHE A 73 8.26 32.07 -2.78
CA PHE A 73 9.59 32.68 -2.92
C PHE A 73 9.63 33.66 -4.10
N GLN A 74 9.03 33.29 -5.24
CA GLN A 74 8.90 34.19 -6.39
C GLN A 74 8.09 35.44 -6.01
N TYR A 75 7.00 35.30 -5.25
CA TYR A 75 6.21 36.44 -4.80
C TYR A 75 7.01 37.41 -3.92
N LEU A 76 7.74 36.89 -2.93
CA LEU A 76 8.52 37.70 -1.98
C LEU A 76 9.72 38.40 -2.63
N THR A 77 10.36 37.76 -3.60
CA THR A 77 11.54 38.31 -4.31
C THR A 77 11.19 39.27 -5.46
N SER A 78 9.91 39.46 -5.77
CA SER A 78 9.45 40.26 -6.93
C SER A 78 9.28 41.76 -6.67
N THR A 79 9.88 42.28 -5.59
CA THR A 79 9.76 43.68 -5.17
C THR A 79 9.95 44.64 -6.36
N GLY A 80 8.91 45.41 -6.67
CA GLY A 80 8.92 46.45 -7.71
C GLY A 80 8.58 46.01 -9.14
N ASN A 81 8.39 44.71 -9.42
CA ASN A 81 8.01 44.23 -10.75
C ASN A 81 6.59 43.63 -10.75
N ILE A 82 5.62 44.36 -11.30
CA ILE A 82 4.21 43.98 -11.36
C ILE A 82 3.98 42.69 -12.16
N GLU A 83 4.75 42.45 -13.22
CA GLU A 83 4.65 41.25 -14.05
C GLU A 83 5.00 40.00 -13.23
N LYS A 84 6.12 40.04 -12.50
CA LYS A 84 6.54 38.91 -11.67
C LYS A 84 5.60 38.64 -10.49
N ILE A 85 5.01 39.69 -9.92
CA ILE A 85 3.99 39.58 -8.87
C ILE A 85 2.73 38.90 -9.40
N ARG A 86 2.26 39.28 -10.60
CA ARG A 86 1.10 38.67 -11.24
C ARG A 86 1.35 37.20 -11.55
N ASP A 87 2.49 36.88 -12.14
CA ASP A 87 2.86 35.51 -12.49
C ASP A 87 2.99 34.62 -11.24
N ALA A 88 3.52 35.15 -10.12
CA ALA A 88 3.58 34.43 -8.86
C ALA A 88 2.19 34.13 -8.28
N LYS A 89 1.26 35.10 -8.37
CA LYS A 89 -0.13 34.91 -7.93
C LYS A 89 -0.86 33.84 -8.77
N GLU A 90 -0.68 33.86 -10.09
CA GLU A 90 -1.26 32.84 -10.98
C GLU A 90 -0.73 31.44 -10.66
N ARG A 91 0.55 31.35 -10.31
CA ARG A 91 1.20 30.09 -9.93
C ARG A 91 0.69 29.55 -8.59
N ILE A 92 0.47 30.43 -7.62
CA ILE A 92 -0.15 30.05 -6.34
C ILE A 92 -1.61 29.64 -6.56
N ALA A 93 -2.36 30.38 -7.39
CA ALA A 93 -3.75 30.08 -7.69
C ALA A 93 -3.91 28.71 -8.39
N SER A 94 -3.06 28.40 -9.37
CA SER A 94 -3.07 27.09 -10.03
C SER A 94 -2.70 25.95 -9.10
N ALA A 95 -1.72 26.15 -8.19
CA ALA A 95 -1.38 25.16 -7.17
C ALA A 95 -2.53 24.90 -6.20
N LEU A 96 -3.21 25.95 -5.74
CA LEU A 96 -4.39 25.85 -4.86
C LEU A 96 -5.56 25.16 -5.57
N LEU A 97 -5.79 25.45 -6.85
CA LEU A 97 -6.85 24.83 -7.64
C LEU A 97 -6.58 23.32 -7.83
N GLY A 98 -5.33 22.94 -8.11
CA GLY A 98 -4.93 21.53 -8.18
C GLY A 98 -5.11 20.79 -6.86
N LEU A 99 -4.70 21.41 -5.74
CA LEU A 99 -4.91 20.86 -4.41
C LEU A 99 -6.40 20.72 -4.08
N LEU A 100 -7.22 21.70 -4.47
CA LEU A 100 -8.66 21.69 -4.27
C LEU A 100 -9.33 20.55 -5.04
N ILE A 101 -8.92 20.30 -6.29
CA ILE A 101 -9.42 19.16 -7.07
C ILE A 101 -9.03 17.83 -6.43
N LEU A 102 -7.77 17.69 -5.98
CA LEU A 102 -7.30 16.49 -5.31
C LEU A 102 -8.09 16.22 -4.02
N PHE A 103 -8.22 17.23 -3.17
CA PHE A 103 -8.96 17.16 -1.91
C PHE A 103 -10.45 16.91 -2.17
N GLY A 104 -11.02 17.57 -3.17
CA GLY A 104 -12.39 17.36 -3.62
C GLY A 104 -12.63 15.93 -4.11
N SER A 105 -11.71 15.36 -4.88
CA SER A 105 -11.79 13.96 -5.33
C SER A 105 -11.79 12.98 -4.14
N TYR A 106 -10.92 13.22 -3.15
CA TYR A 106 -10.89 12.41 -1.92
C TYR A 106 -12.21 12.51 -1.14
N LEU A 107 -12.73 13.74 -0.97
CA LEU A 107 -14.01 14.00 -0.31
C LEU A 107 -15.17 13.30 -1.01
N ILE A 108 -15.23 13.37 -2.35
CA ILE A 108 -16.27 12.69 -3.14
C ILE A 108 -16.20 11.17 -2.94
N LEU A 109 -15.00 10.58 -2.99
CA LEU A 109 -14.82 9.15 -2.78
C LEU A 109 -15.31 8.70 -1.40
N VAL A 110 -14.91 9.41 -0.35
CA VAL A 110 -15.35 9.14 1.03
C VAL A 110 -16.84 9.38 1.21
N SER A 111 -17.39 10.42 0.59
CA SER A 111 -18.81 10.78 0.70
C SER A 111 -19.72 9.77 0.01
N ILE A 112 -19.31 9.17 -1.11
CA ILE A 112 -20.10 8.15 -1.79
C ILE A 112 -20.00 6.83 -1.02
N ASN A 113 -18.78 6.37 -0.72
CA ASN A 113 -18.60 5.17 0.08
C ASN A 113 -17.17 5.12 0.67
N PRO A 114 -17.04 5.22 2.01
CA PRO A 114 -15.73 5.20 2.67
C PRO A 114 -14.98 3.87 2.49
N GLN A 115 -15.67 2.79 2.09
CA GLN A 115 -15.08 1.47 1.84
C GLN A 115 -14.13 1.46 0.63
N LEU A 116 -14.22 2.42 -0.30
CA LEU A 116 -13.26 2.56 -1.41
C LEU A 116 -11.94 3.17 -0.96
N VAL A 117 -11.91 3.81 0.21
CA VAL A 117 -10.70 4.35 0.82
C VAL A 117 -10.21 3.40 1.92
N ILE A 118 -11.10 2.67 2.56
CA ILE A 118 -10.81 1.71 3.62
C ILE A 118 -11.38 0.35 3.23
N PHE A 119 -10.70 -0.34 2.31
CA PHE A 119 -11.08 -1.70 1.93
C PHE A 119 -10.98 -2.65 3.14
N HIS A 120 -12.13 -3.03 3.69
CA HIS A 120 -12.27 -4.14 4.63
C HIS A 120 -12.74 -5.36 3.84
N LEU A 121 -11.81 -6.11 3.26
CA LEU A 121 -12.12 -7.42 2.71
C LEU A 121 -12.07 -8.42 3.88
N SER A 122 -13.25 -8.91 4.28
CA SER A 122 -13.33 -10.09 5.15
C SER A 122 -12.46 -11.19 4.54
N PRO A 123 -11.56 -11.83 5.32
CA PRO A 123 -10.84 -13.00 4.84
C PRO A 123 -11.86 -13.97 4.27
N ILE A 124 -11.75 -14.26 2.97
CA ILE A 124 -12.57 -15.30 2.36
C ILE A 124 -12.28 -16.53 3.22
N PRO A 125 -13.30 -17.11 3.88
CA PRO A 125 -13.08 -18.34 4.62
C PRO A 125 -12.37 -19.30 3.66
N PRO A 126 -11.27 -19.93 4.08
CA PRO A 126 -10.54 -20.84 3.21
C PRO A 126 -11.57 -21.78 2.57
N PRO A 127 -11.47 -22.08 1.26
CA PRO A 127 -12.37 -23.04 0.65
C PRO A 127 -12.39 -24.22 1.59
N ILE A 128 -13.56 -24.51 2.17
CA ILE A 128 -13.75 -25.65 3.04
C ILE A 128 -13.37 -26.84 2.18
N SER A 129 -12.11 -27.26 2.31
CA SER A 129 -11.67 -28.58 1.96
C SER A 129 -12.32 -29.46 3.02
N THR A 130 -13.63 -29.66 2.87
CA THR A 130 -14.24 -30.93 3.22
C THR A 130 -13.54 -31.95 2.31
N LEU A 131 -12.32 -32.33 2.70
CA LEU A 131 -11.81 -33.63 2.35
C LEU A 131 -12.91 -34.57 2.83
N ARG A 132 -13.69 -35.10 1.89
CA ARG A 132 -14.27 -36.42 2.07
C ARG A 132 -13.14 -37.27 2.65
N PRO A 133 -13.31 -37.91 3.83
CA PRO A 133 -12.28 -38.79 4.34
C PRO A 133 -12.04 -39.86 3.27
N GLY A 134 -10.93 -39.77 2.55
CA GLY A 134 -10.70 -40.62 1.38
C GLY A 134 -9.61 -40.23 0.37
N VAL A 135 -8.89 -39.12 0.52
CA VAL A 135 -7.72 -38.87 -0.35
C VAL A 135 -6.53 -38.38 0.49
N LEU A 136 -5.56 -39.27 0.70
CA LEU A 136 -4.22 -38.92 1.16
C LEU A 136 -3.42 -38.46 -0.06
N VAL A 137 -3.28 -37.14 -0.25
CA VAL A 137 -2.27 -36.60 -1.17
C VAL A 137 -0.93 -36.65 -0.43
N CYS A 138 -0.08 -37.63 -0.75
CA CYS A 138 1.31 -37.58 -0.33
C CYS A 138 1.99 -36.42 -1.05
N LYS A 139 2.27 -35.32 -0.34
CA LYS A 139 3.19 -34.29 -0.82
C LYS A 139 4.61 -34.88 -0.78
N PRO A 140 5.36 -34.92 -1.89
CA PRO A 140 6.75 -35.37 -1.88
C PRO A 140 7.57 -34.49 -0.91
N PRO A 141 8.51 -35.06 -0.13
CA PRO A 141 9.29 -34.28 0.83
C PRO A 141 10.13 -33.23 0.11
N GLU A 142 9.94 -31.96 0.49
CA GLU A 142 10.73 -30.83 0.06
C GLU A 142 12.11 -30.92 0.76
N LYS A 143 13.18 -31.07 -0.03
CA LYS A 143 14.51 -31.55 0.43
C LYS A 143 15.24 -30.67 1.48
N ASN A 144 14.69 -29.53 1.92
CA ASN A 144 15.42 -28.55 2.73
C ASN A 144 14.63 -27.97 3.92
N GLU A 145 13.59 -28.63 4.42
CA GLU A 145 12.86 -28.13 5.60
C GLU A 145 13.26 -28.89 6.87
N LYS A 146 13.81 -28.15 7.84
CA LYS A 146 14.18 -28.66 9.17
C LYS A 146 12.93 -29.24 9.84
N PRO A 147 13.01 -30.40 10.52
CA PRO A 147 11.83 -31.02 11.10
C PRO A 147 11.09 -30.04 12.03
N PRO A 148 9.75 -29.95 11.92
CA PRO A 148 8.98 -29.09 12.79
C PRO A 148 9.22 -29.52 14.25
N PRO A 149 9.31 -28.56 15.19
CA PRO A 149 9.41 -28.89 16.61
C PRO A 149 8.22 -29.76 17.01
N PRO A 150 8.42 -30.77 17.89
CA PRO A 150 7.33 -31.63 18.32
C PRO A 150 6.22 -30.76 18.93
N SER A 151 4.98 -31.02 18.51
CA SER A 151 3.83 -30.36 19.08
C SER A 151 3.79 -30.63 20.59
N PRO A 152 3.50 -29.62 21.42
CA PRO A 152 3.30 -29.86 22.83
C PRO A 152 2.19 -30.90 23.01
N PRO A 153 2.36 -31.88 23.92
CA PRO A 153 1.35 -32.91 24.13
C PRO A 153 0.01 -32.25 24.47
N ASN A 154 -1.05 -32.71 23.82
CA ASN A 154 -2.42 -32.27 24.09
C ASN A 154 -2.73 -32.53 25.56
N VAL A 155 -2.74 -31.46 26.36
CA VAL A 155 -2.90 -31.55 27.82
C VAL A 155 -4.25 -32.18 28.17
N ILE A 156 -5.29 -31.99 27.34
CA ILE A 156 -6.65 -32.50 27.57
C ILE A 156 -6.69 -34.03 27.46
N GLY A 157 -5.90 -34.63 26.54
CA GLY A 157 -5.79 -36.09 26.44
C GLY A 157 -4.94 -36.73 27.54
N ALA A 158 -3.95 -36.00 28.06
CA ALA A 158 -3.07 -36.49 29.11
C ALA A 158 -3.75 -36.60 30.49
N TRP A 159 -4.74 -35.75 30.78
CA TRP A 159 -5.55 -35.87 32.00
C TRP A 159 -6.46 -37.10 31.97
N ASN A 160 -7.02 -37.45 30.80
CA ASN A 160 -7.94 -38.58 30.69
C ASN A 160 -7.23 -39.92 30.94
N LEU A 161 -6.04 -40.11 30.33
CA LEU A 161 -5.25 -41.33 30.52
C LEU A 161 -4.70 -41.52 31.94
N ARG A 162 -4.46 -40.43 32.68
CA ARG A 162 -4.06 -40.50 34.09
C ARG A 162 -5.23 -40.94 34.98
N ASN A 163 -6.45 -40.53 34.66
CA ASN A 163 -7.63 -40.86 35.46
C ASN A 163 -8.08 -42.31 35.22
N GLU A 164 -7.89 -42.86 34.01
CA GLU A 164 -8.12 -44.28 33.72
C GLU A 164 -7.12 -45.21 34.46
N ALA A 165 -5.87 -44.77 34.65
CA ALA A 165 -4.82 -45.58 35.31
C ALA A 165 -4.88 -45.57 36.85
N LEU A 166 -5.82 -44.82 37.44
CA LEU A 166 -6.00 -44.70 38.90
C LEU A 166 -7.27 -45.37 39.42
N ASP A 167 -8.01 -46.10 38.57
CA ASP A 167 -9.15 -46.91 39.01
C ASP A 167 -8.66 -48.30 39.46
N PRO A 168 -8.70 -48.62 40.77
CA PRO A 168 -8.28 -49.92 41.28
C PRO A 168 -9.24 -51.08 40.95
N ASN A 169 -10.28 -50.86 40.13
CA ASN A 169 -11.31 -51.87 39.85
C ASN A 169 -11.40 -52.30 38.36
N THR A 170 -10.36 -52.06 37.57
CA THR A 170 -10.25 -52.58 36.20
C THR A 170 -9.23 -53.73 36.12
N SER A 171 -9.70 -54.93 36.46
CA SER A 171 -9.08 -56.22 36.12
C SER A 171 -10.14 -57.18 35.62
#